data_AF-A0A378J0W3-F1
#
_entry.id   AF-A0A378J0W3-F1
#
_cell.length_a   1.000
_cell.length_b   1.000
_cell.length_c   1.000
_cell.angle_alpha   90.00
_cell.angle_beta   90.00
_cell.angle_gamma   90.00
#
_symmetry.space_group_name_H-M   'P 1'
#
loop_
_entity.id
_entity.type
_entity.pdbx_description
1 polymer ?
#
loop_
_entity_poly.entity_id
_entity_poly.type
_entity_poly.pdbx_seq_one_letter_code
_entity_poly.pdbx_strand_id
1 'polypeptide(L)'
;MLGSVKRYAQPALDSGERIAKVAINFLDKVFGAIAGVTLFSLTSLMLNLLMSLALLAFTLTVRVALPIAAAFWAYKVTHSFSMTLFSTVMALGLNRLILPPLLVIGSVRLVLKAIEDLAYTVPYGLTEGYNKGLVHVVKQWWKIPFSFFSYLRAEDENAQAINQDFFDLPTPSFNLLQVALQRSFTHPQPVAKDKLTRKEYDDLEIVPASTEFEPLTADELERASKIGELSTVLTQYTSLNNRLNDLEAGTLDDELIVSTPIEKPILLVKQELQSGEWKAVPAYTKISDRESLWRWVSTDATNPFNRDSLVDTATTRYRYNVYQGKGSSQELREAAETIRQRLLTPVNNAVASSDGYLALLSGFFATRTGSMSAPVVNHTKSPDTAPTF
;
A
#
# COMPACT_ATOMS: atom_id res chain seq x y z
N MET A 1 -31.21 54.34 -32.83
CA MET A 1 -32.15 53.25 -33.21
C MET A 1 -31.50 51.87 -33.42
N LEU A 2 -30.19 51.67 -33.22
CA LEU A 2 -29.54 50.34 -33.35
C LEU A 2 -29.55 49.46 -32.08
N GLY A 3 -30.07 49.95 -30.96
CA GLY A 3 -30.07 49.21 -29.68
C GLY A 3 -31.23 48.21 -29.46
N SER A 4 -32.23 48.22 -30.33
CA SER A 4 -33.46 47.40 -30.15
C SER A 4 -33.38 46.03 -30.83
N VAL A 5 -32.53 45.86 -31.85
CA VAL A 5 -32.42 44.60 -32.61
C VAL A 5 -31.65 43.50 -31.83
N LYS A 6 -30.73 43.87 -30.91
CA LYS A 6 -29.97 42.90 -30.12
C LYS A 6 -30.83 42.08 -29.13
N ARG A 7 -31.97 42.59 -28.66
CA ARG A 7 -32.80 41.89 -27.65
C ARG A 7 -33.62 40.73 -28.21
N TYR A 8 -33.86 40.67 -29.52
CA TYR A 8 -34.65 39.60 -30.13
C TYR A 8 -33.81 38.41 -30.64
N ALA A 9 -32.49 38.59 -30.82
CA ALA A 9 -31.60 37.50 -31.26
C ALA A 9 -31.06 36.62 -30.12
N GLN A 10 -31.10 37.12 -28.87
CA GLN A 10 -30.53 36.45 -27.71
C GLN A 10 -31.25 35.16 -27.26
N PRO A 11 -32.60 35.05 -27.27
CA PRO A 11 -33.28 33.81 -26.89
C PRO A 11 -33.10 32.67 -27.89
N ALA A 12 -32.86 32.96 -29.17
CA ALA A 12 -32.59 31.94 -30.19
C ALA A 12 -31.20 31.31 -30.02
N LEU A 13 -30.19 32.11 -29.67
CA LEU A 13 -28.83 31.65 -29.39
C LEU A 13 -28.77 30.76 -28.12
N ASP A 14 -29.48 31.15 -27.07
CA ASP A 14 -29.54 30.39 -25.81
C ASP A 14 -30.33 29.06 -25.96
N SER A 15 -31.31 29.00 -26.85
CA SER A 15 -31.97 27.74 -27.21
C SER A 15 -31.03 26.78 -27.93
N GLY A 16 -30.22 27.28 -28.88
CA GLY A 16 -29.23 26.47 -29.60
C GLY A 16 -28.14 25.89 -28.69
N GLU A 17 -27.63 26.70 -27.75
CA GLU A 17 -26.61 26.25 -26.79
C GLU A 17 -27.14 25.17 -25.84
N ARG A 18 -28.40 25.29 -25.40
CA ARG A 18 -29.04 24.26 -24.56
C ARG A 18 -29.23 22.94 -25.29
N ILE A 19 -29.68 22.97 -26.55
CA ILE A 19 -29.82 21.76 -27.36
C ILE A 19 -28.45 21.10 -27.59
N ALA A 20 -27.42 21.89 -27.89
CA ALA A 20 -26.06 21.38 -28.07
C ALA A 20 -25.51 20.72 -26.79
N LYS A 21 -25.70 21.33 -25.61
CA LYS A 21 -25.27 20.75 -24.32
C LYS A 21 -26.00 19.45 -24.00
N VAL A 22 -27.31 19.38 -24.24
CA VAL A 22 -28.10 18.16 -24.04
C VAL A 22 -27.63 17.05 -24.99
N ALA A 23 -27.38 17.37 -26.26
CA ALA A 23 -26.87 16.40 -27.23
C ALA A 23 -25.48 15.88 -26.86
N ILE A 24 -24.57 16.76 -26.43
CA ILE A 24 -23.22 16.38 -25.98
C ILE A 24 -23.30 15.48 -24.75
N ASN A 25 -24.10 15.84 -23.75
CA ASN A 25 -24.28 15.03 -22.54
C ASN A 25 -24.91 13.67 -22.85
N PHE A 26 -25.85 13.60 -23.79
CA PHE A 26 -26.43 12.33 -24.22
C PHE A 26 -25.39 11.45 -24.92
N LEU A 27 -24.61 12.01 -25.85
CA LEU A 27 -23.54 11.29 -26.53
C LEU A 27 -22.47 10.80 -25.56
N ASP A 28 -22.06 11.62 -24.59
CA ASP A 28 -21.07 11.24 -23.56
C ASP A 28 -21.55 10.02 -22.74
N LYS A 29 -22.83 9.95 -22.39
CA LYS A 29 -23.41 8.80 -21.69
C LYS A 29 -23.49 7.54 -22.55
N VAL A 30 -23.89 7.68 -23.82
CA VAL A 30 -23.98 6.53 -24.75
C VAL A 30 -22.58 5.99 -25.06
N PHE A 31 -21.63 6.85 -25.39
CA PHE A 31 -20.24 6.45 -25.58
C PHE A 31 -19.62 5.92 -24.30
N GLY A 32 -19.93 6.51 -23.15
CA GLY A 32 -19.53 6.00 -21.84
C GLY A 32 -20.02 4.58 -21.61
N ALA A 33 -21.28 4.27 -21.88
CA ALA A 33 -21.83 2.92 -21.73
C ALA A 33 -21.14 1.90 -22.66
N ILE A 34 -20.95 2.25 -23.94
CA ILE A 34 -20.27 1.39 -24.92
C ILE A 34 -18.81 1.16 -24.52
N ALA A 35 -18.10 2.23 -24.16
CA ALA A 35 -16.72 2.17 -23.69
C ALA A 35 -16.61 1.38 -22.39
N GLY A 36 -17.57 1.52 -21.47
CA GLY A 36 -17.58 0.80 -20.21
C GLY A 36 -17.67 -0.71 -20.43
N VAL A 37 -18.66 -1.15 -21.20
CA VAL A 37 -18.81 -2.57 -21.55
C VAL A 37 -17.53 -3.11 -22.21
N THR A 38 -17.02 -2.41 -23.23
CA THR A 38 -15.85 -2.89 -23.99
C THR A 38 -14.56 -2.89 -23.17
N LEU A 39 -14.24 -1.79 -22.48
CA LEU A 39 -12.99 -1.64 -21.73
C LEU A 39 -12.95 -2.53 -20.48
N PHE A 40 -14.03 -2.62 -19.70
CA PHE A 40 -14.04 -3.46 -18.51
C PHE A 40 -14.03 -4.95 -18.87
N SER A 41 -14.77 -5.38 -19.90
CA SER A 41 -14.71 -6.76 -20.38
C SER A 41 -13.33 -7.12 -20.94
N LEU A 42 -12.69 -6.22 -21.71
CA LEU A 42 -11.33 -6.42 -22.21
C LEU A 42 -10.32 -6.56 -21.05
N THR A 43 -10.48 -5.75 -20.01
CA THR A 43 -9.60 -5.80 -18.82
C THR A 43 -9.75 -7.11 -18.07
N SER A 44 -10.99 -7.55 -17.86
CA SER A 44 -11.27 -8.86 -17.25
C SER A 44 -10.65 -10.00 -18.05
N LEU A 45 -10.77 -9.97 -19.37
CA LEU A 45 -10.17 -10.97 -20.24
C LEU A 45 -8.64 -10.94 -20.15
N MET A 46 -8.03 -9.76 -20.15
CA MET A 46 -6.58 -9.59 -20.02
C MET A 46 -6.07 -10.11 -18.67
N LEU A 47 -6.76 -9.81 -17.57
CA LEU A 47 -6.42 -10.31 -16.23
C LEU A 47 -6.53 -11.84 -16.16
N ASN A 48 -7.61 -12.41 -16.69
CA ASN A 48 -7.79 -13.86 -16.73
C ASN A 48 -6.73 -14.55 -17.60
N LEU A 49 -6.35 -13.94 -18.73
CA LEU A 49 -5.23 -14.41 -19.56
C LEU A 49 -3.91 -14.39 -18.78
N LEU A 50 -3.63 -13.29 -18.07
CA LEU A 50 -2.43 -13.16 -17.26
C LEU A 50 -2.38 -14.21 -16.14
N MET A 51 -3.49 -14.46 -15.46
CA MET A 51 -3.60 -15.50 -14.43
C MET A 51 -3.40 -16.91 -15.01
N SER A 52 -3.91 -17.17 -16.22
CA SER A 52 -3.67 -18.42 -16.94
C SER A 52 -2.20 -18.61 -17.29
N LEU A 53 -1.54 -17.55 -17.79
CA LEU A 53 -0.10 -17.57 -18.07
C LEU A 53 0.71 -17.77 -16.79
N ALA A 54 0.33 -17.15 -15.67
CA ALA A 54 0.98 -17.34 -14.38
C ALA A 54 0.85 -18.78 -13.88
N LEU A 55 -0.32 -19.41 -14.02
CA LEU A 55 -0.52 -20.82 -13.68
C LEU A 55 0.36 -21.73 -14.55
N LEU A 56 0.46 -21.46 -15.85
CA LEU A 56 1.34 -22.21 -16.77
C LEU A 56 2.81 -22.03 -16.41
N ALA A 57 3.25 -20.80 -16.11
CA ALA A 57 4.62 -20.53 -15.70
C ALA A 57 4.96 -21.22 -14.37
N PHE A 58 4.06 -21.15 -13.38
CA PHE A 58 4.22 -21.81 -12.09
C PHE A 58 4.30 -23.32 -12.25
N THR A 59 3.39 -23.93 -13.02
CA THR A 59 3.41 -25.38 -13.25
C THR A 59 4.68 -25.82 -13.99
N LEU A 60 5.16 -25.06 -14.98
CA LEU A 60 6.43 -25.34 -15.64
C LEU A 60 7.62 -25.24 -14.66
N THR A 61 7.61 -24.22 -13.81
CA THR A 61 8.64 -23.98 -12.79
C THR A 61 8.70 -25.13 -11.80
N VAL A 62 7.56 -25.50 -11.20
CA VAL A 62 7.46 -26.66 -10.30
C VAL A 62 7.91 -27.93 -11.01
N ARG A 63 7.57 -28.08 -12.29
CA ARG A 63 7.92 -29.28 -13.06
C ARG A 63 9.44 -29.47 -13.22
N VAL A 64 10.20 -28.36 -13.31
CA VAL A 64 11.65 -28.37 -13.44
C VAL A 64 12.34 -28.33 -12.08
N ALA A 65 11.88 -27.47 -11.17
CA ALA A 65 12.52 -27.23 -9.88
C ALA A 65 12.37 -28.41 -8.91
N LEU A 66 11.21 -29.07 -8.89
CA LEU A 66 10.93 -30.14 -7.91
C LEU A 66 11.88 -31.34 -8.08
N PRO A 67 12.12 -31.89 -9.30
CA PRO A 67 13.10 -32.96 -9.48
C PRO A 67 14.53 -32.56 -9.10
N ILE A 68 14.94 -31.32 -9.42
CA ILE A 68 16.27 -30.81 -9.10
C ILE A 68 16.45 -30.71 -7.58
N ALA A 69 15.46 -30.15 -6.89
CA ALA A 69 15.47 -30.02 -5.43
C ALA A 69 15.49 -31.40 -4.75
N ALA A 70 14.69 -32.35 -5.24
CA ALA A 70 14.68 -33.73 -4.74
C ALA A 70 16.05 -34.40 -4.92
N ALA A 71 16.67 -34.25 -6.10
CA ALA A 71 18.00 -34.78 -6.38
C ALA A 71 19.05 -34.19 -5.43
N PHE A 72 19.06 -32.86 -5.28
CA PHE A 72 20.01 -32.17 -4.40
C PHE A 72 19.86 -32.61 -2.94
N TRP A 73 18.63 -32.70 -2.45
CA TRP A 73 18.35 -33.11 -1.08
C TRP A 73 18.72 -34.57 -0.83
N ALA A 74 18.38 -35.48 -1.75
CA ALA A 74 18.74 -36.88 -1.67
C ALA A 74 20.27 -37.09 -1.67
N TYR A 75 21.00 -36.36 -2.52
CA TYR A 75 22.46 -36.42 -2.54
C TYR A 75 23.07 -35.92 -1.23
N LYS A 76 22.60 -34.77 -0.73
CA LYS A 76 23.09 -34.19 0.53
C LYS A 76 22.92 -35.13 1.73
N VAL A 77 21.82 -35.86 1.79
CA VAL A 77 21.53 -36.77 2.91
C VAL A 77 22.26 -38.10 2.77
N THR A 78 22.22 -38.72 1.59
CA THR A 78 22.65 -40.12 1.42
C THR A 78 24.06 -40.29 0.87
N HIS A 79 24.64 -39.27 0.24
CA HIS A 79 25.90 -39.34 -0.51
C HIS A 79 25.97 -40.48 -1.55
N SER A 80 24.81 -41.07 -1.91
CA SER A 80 24.71 -42.22 -2.80
C SER A 80 24.06 -41.82 -4.13
N PHE A 81 24.75 -42.13 -5.23
CA PHE A 81 24.24 -41.85 -6.57
C PHE A 81 22.96 -42.65 -6.88
N SER A 82 22.86 -43.91 -6.45
CA SER A 82 21.69 -44.75 -6.72
C SER A 82 20.43 -44.24 -6.04
N MET A 83 20.54 -43.79 -4.78
CA MET A 83 19.43 -43.20 -4.04
C MET A 83 19.02 -41.84 -4.60
N THR A 84 19.99 -41.05 -5.06
CA THR A 84 19.73 -39.78 -5.75
C THR A 84 18.95 -40.01 -7.05
N LEU A 85 19.37 -40.98 -7.87
CA LEU A 85 18.71 -41.32 -9.12
C LEU A 85 17.30 -41.86 -8.87
N PHE A 86 17.12 -42.74 -7.89
CA PHE A 86 15.81 -43.26 -7.51
C PHE A 86 14.85 -42.16 -7.05
N SER A 87 15.30 -41.27 -6.14
CA SER A 87 14.50 -40.13 -5.67
C SER A 87 14.08 -39.20 -6.81
N THR A 88 15.00 -38.92 -7.74
CA THR A 88 14.72 -38.07 -8.91
C THR A 88 13.67 -38.71 -9.83
N VAL A 89 13.79 -40.02 -10.11
CA VAL A 89 12.83 -40.76 -10.94
C VAL A 89 11.46 -40.80 -10.26
N MET A 90 11.41 -41.03 -8.94
CA MET A 90 10.16 -41.01 -8.17
C MET A 90 9.51 -39.63 -8.17
N ALA A 91 10.30 -38.56 -7.98
CA ALA A 91 9.81 -37.18 -8.04
C ALA A 91 9.25 -36.84 -9.44
N LEU A 92 9.92 -37.28 -10.51
CA LEU A 92 9.44 -37.13 -11.89
C LEU A 92 8.14 -37.92 -12.12
N GLY A 93 8.04 -39.15 -11.60
CA GLY A 93 6.86 -39.99 -11.70
C GLY A 93 5.65 -39.36 -10.99
N LEU A 94 5.83 -38.94 -9.74
CA LEU A 94 4.78 -38.26 -8.95
C LEU A 94 4.35 -36.95 -9.59
N ASN A 95 5.31 -36.15 -10.07
CA ASN A 95 5.03 -34.90 -10.76
C ASN A 95 4.21 -35.12 -12.04
N ARG A 96 4.52 -36.16 -12.82
CA ARG A 96 3.70 -36.51 -14.00
C ARG A 96 2.31 -37.03 -13.64
N LEU A 97 2.12 -37.61 -12.46
CA LEU A 97 0.83 -38.13 -12.02
C LEU A 97 -0.07 -37.03 -11.43
N ILE A 98 0.48 -36.15 -10.59
CA ILE A 98 -0.28 -35.20 -9.78
C ILE A 98 -0.48 -33.86 -10.50
N LEU A 99 0.54 -33.37 -11.21
CA LEU A 99 0.52 -32.01 -11.78
C LEU A 99 -0.51 -31.85 -12.92
N PRO A 100 -0.68 -32.81 -13.86
CA PRO A 100 -1.67 -32.64 -14.94
C PRO A 100 -3.12 -32.56 -14.45
N PRO A 101 -3.61 -33.42 -13.53
CA PRO A 101 -4.94 -33.25 -12.95
C PRO A 101 -5.12 -31.89 -12.26
N LEU A 102 -4.12 -31.43 -11.49
CA LEU A 102 -4.17 -30.12 -10.86
C LEU A 102 -4.24 -28.98 -11.89
N LEU A 103 -3.49 -29.08 -12.99
CA LEU A 103 -3.51 -28.10 -14.07
C LEU A 103 -4.87 -28.09 -14.77
N VAL A 104 -5.49 -29.25 -15.02
CA VAL A 104 -6.84 -29.34 -15.60
C VAL A 104 -7.86 -28.70 -14.66
N ILE A 105 -7.85 -29.05 -13.37
CA ILE A 105 -8.76 -28.48 -12.37
C ILE A 105 -8.58 -26.96 -12.26
N GLY A 106 -7.32 -26.49 -12.20
CA GLY A 106 -6.99 -25.07 -12.16
C GLY A 106 -7.45 -24.33 -13.40
N SER A 107 -7.24 -24.91 -14.58
CA SER A 107 -7.65 -24.31 -15.87
C SER A 107 -9.17 -24.22 -15.99
N VAL A 108 -9.91 -25.28 -15.61
CA VAL A 108 -11.38 -25.26 -15.61
C VAL A 108 -11.90 -24.18 -14.67
N ARG A 109 -11.31 -24.05 -13.47
CA ARG A 109 -11.68 -22.98 -12.53
C ARG A 109 -11.41 -21.59 -13.08
N LEU A 110 -10.27 -21.37 -13.72
CA LEU A 110 -9.95 -20.08 -14.34
C LEU A 110 -10.92 -19.73 -15.48
N VAL A 111 -11.32 -20.71 -16.30
CA VAL A 111 -12.32 -20.49 -17.36
C VAL A 111 -13.68 -20.12 -16.76
N LEU A 112 -14.14 -20.86 -15.74
CA LEU A 112 -15.40 -20.54 -15.06
C LEU A 112 -15.35 -19.14 -14.44
N LYS A 113 -14.21 -18.77 -13.84
CA LYS A 113 -14.00 -17.44 -13.26
C LYS A 113 -14.00 -16.36 -14.33
N ALA A 114 -13.37 -16.59 -15.47
CA ALA A 114 -13.38 -15.65 -16.59
C ALA A 114 -14.80 -15.40 -17.12
N ILE A 115 -15.63 -16.45 -17.19
CA ILE A 115 -17.05 -16.31 -17.57
C ILE A 115 -17.82 -15.49 -16.54
N GLU A 116 -17.61 -15.77 -15.25
CA GLU A 116 -18.24 -15.04 -14.14
C GLU A 116 -17.85 -13.55 -14.17
N ASP A 117 -16.57 -13.24 -14.25
CA ASP A 117 -16.06 -11.87 -14.29
C ASP A 117 -16.56 -11.12 -15.53
N LEU A 118 -16.63 -11.79 -16.68
CA LEU A 118 -17.20 -11.22 -17.90
C LEU A 118 -18.69 -10.91 -17.70
N ALA A 119 -19.44 -11.83 -17.11
CA ALA A 119 -20.87 -11.66 -16.85
C ALA A 119 -21.16 -10.50 -15.87
N TYR A 120 -20.26 -10.23 -14.92
CA TYR A 120 -20.38 -9.10 -13.99
C TYR A 120 -19.91 -7.77 -14.59
N THR A 121 -18.84 -7.78 -15.38
CA THR A 121 -18.23 -6.55 -15.92
C THR A 121 -19.08 -5.87 -16.99
N VAL A 122 -19.86 -6.64 -17.75
CA VAL A 122 -20.79 -6.09 -18.77
C VAL A 122 -21.88 -5.19 -18.16
N PRO A 123 -22.74 -5.65 -17.22
CA PRO A 123 -23.77 -4.79 -16.62
C PRO A 123 -23.17 -3.67 -15.77
N TYR A 124 -22.02 -3.91 -15.12
CA TYR A 124 -21.30 -2.88 -14.39
C TYR A 124 -20.80 -1.78 -15.33
N GLY A 125 -20.12 -2.14 -16.41
CA GLY A 125 -19.59 -1.19 -17.39
C GLY A 125 -20.69 -0.38 -18.07
N LEU A 126 -21.83 -1.01 -18.34
CA LEU A 126 -23.01 -0.34 -18.89
C LEU A 126 -23.58 0.70 -17.92
N THR A 127 -23.80 0.32 -16.65
CA THR A 127 -24.38 1.22 -15.66
C THR A 127 -23.43 2.35 -15.28
N GLU A 128 -22.16 2.04 -15.05
CA GLU A 128 -21.13 3.03 -14.71
C GLU A 128 -20.89 4.01 -15.86
N GLY A 129 -20.76 3.50 -17.09
CA GLY A 129 -20.55 4.32 -18.28
C GLY A 129 -21.73 5.22 -18.62
N TYR A 130 -22.96 4.72 -18.48
CA TYR A 130 -24.16 5.54 -18.70
C TYR A 130 -24.34 6.63 -17.64
N ASN A 131 -24.01 6.32 -16.38
CA ASN A 131 -24.22 7.25 -15.28
C ASN A 131 -23.13 8.33 -15.19
N LYS A 132 -21.87 7.98 -15.47
CA LYS A 132 -20.71 8.84 -15.22
C LYS A 132 -20.01 9.37 -16.48
N GLY A 133 -20.37 8.89 -17.66
CA GLY A 133 -19.83 9.37 -18.93
C GLY A 133 -18.49 8.75 -19.32
N LEU A 134 -18.02 9.07 -20.53
CA LEU A 134 -16.86 8.43 -21.16
C LEU A 134 -15.55 8.70 -20.43
N VAL A 135 -15.32 9.96 -20.04
CA VAL A 135 -14.06 10.39 -19.41
C VAL A 135 -13.85 9.65 -18.08
N HIS A 136 -14.93 9.42 -17.32
CA HIS A 136 -14.85 8.68 -16.07
C HIS A 136 -14.44 7.23 -16.30
N VAL A 137 -15.09 6.56 -17.25
CA VAL A 137 -14.80 5.16 -17.60
C VAL A 137 -13.34 4.98 -18.02
N VAL A 138 -12.83 5.84 -18.90
CA VAL A 138 -11.43 5.75 -19.37
C VAL A 138 -10.46 5.96 -18.19
N LYS A 139 -10.75 6.95 -17.33
CA LYS A 139 -9.92 7.22 -16.14
C LYS A 139 -9.94 6.04 -15.15
N GLN A 140 -11.08 5.39 -14.96
CA GLN A 140 -11.21 4.24 -14.07
C GLN A 140 -10.56 2.99 -14.67
N TRP A 141 -10.77 2.76 -15.96
CA TRP A 141 -10.13 1.68 -16.71
C TRP A 141 -8.61 1.73 -16.59
N TRP A 142 -8.01 2.92 -16.74
CA TRP A 142 -6.57 3.09 -16.60
C TRP A 142 -6.07 2.74 -15.19
N LYS A 143 -6.86 2.93 -14.13
CA LYS A 143 -6.43 2.63 -12.75
C LYS A 143 -6.38 1.14 -12.44
N ILE A 144 -7.24 0.33 -13.05
CA ILE A 144 -7.38 -1.10 -12.74
C ILE A 144 -6.06 -1.87 -12.92
N PRO A 145 -5.37 -1.83 -14.08
CA PRO A 145 -4.13 -2.58 -14.23
C PRO A 145 -3.05 -2.08 -13.26
N PHE A 146 -2.93 -0.78 -13.01
CA PHE A 146 -1.96 -0.24 -12.06
C PHE A 146 -2.25 -0.69 -10.62
N SER A 147 -3.52 -0.73 -10.22
CA SER A 147 -3.91 -1.23 -8.88
C SER A 147 -3.62 -2.72 -8.70
N PHE A 148 -3.78 -3.52 -9.76
CA PHE A 148 -3.44 -4.93 -9.74
C PHE A 148 -1.93 -5.14 -9.61
N PHE A 149 -1.11 -4.42 -10.36
CA PHE A 149 0.35 -4.49 -10.22
C PHE A 149 0.83 -3.94 -8.89
N SER A 150 0.21 -2.88 -8.34
CA SER A 150 0.54 -2.41 -7.00
C SER A 150 0.15 -3.43 -5.92
N TYR A 151 -0.94 -4.18 -6.11
CA TYR A 151 -1.31 -5.28 -5.21
C TYR A 151 -0.28 -6.40 -5.24
N LEU A 152 0.12 -6.86 -6.44
CA LEU A 152 1.19 -7.87 -6.59
C LEU A 152 2.52 -7.38 -6.00
N ARG A 153 2.82 -6.08 -6.11
CA ARG A 153 4.03 -5.48 -5.55
C ARG A 153 3.96 -5.32 -4.03
N ALA A 154 2.78 -5.00 -3.49
CA ALA A 154 2.54 -4.90 -2.06
C ALA A 154 2.53 -6.28 -1.37
N GLU A 155 2.25 -7.36 -2.10
CA GLU A 155 2.35 -8.74 -1.60
C GLU A 155 3.80 -9.11 -1.22
N ASP A 156 4.81 -8.57 -1.93
CA ASP A 156 6.23 -8.78 -1.60
C ASP A 156 6.67 -8.01 -0.34
N GLU A 157 6.05 -6.87 -0.04
CA GLU A 157 6.38 -6.06 1.16
C GLU A 157 5.57 -6.48 2.39
N ASN A 158 4.44 -7.18 2.21
CA ASN A 158 3.48 -7.49 3.29
C ASN A 158 3.28 -8.99 3.57
N ALA A 159 4.03 -9.89 2.93
CA ALA A 159 3.98 -11.33 3.19
C ALA A 159 4.30 -11.70 4.66
N GLN A 160 4.94 -10.83 5.45
CA GLN A 160 5.15 -11.07 6.88
C GLN A 160 3.96 -10.68 7.77
N ALA A 161 3.17 -9.67 7.41
CA ALA A 161 1.98 -9.27 8.17
C ALA A 161 0.77 -10.15 7.81
N ILE A 162 0.67 -10.59 6.56
CA ILE A 162 -0.40 -11.50 6.13
C ILE A 162 -0.22 -12.88 6.76
N ASN A 163 1.01 -13.37 6.97
CA ASN A 163 1.24 -14.69 7.57
C ASN A 163 0.77 -14.84 9.03
N GLN A 164 0.30 -13.81 9.74
CA GLN A 164 -0.23 -14.00 11.10
C GLN A 164 -1.76 -14.10 11.16
N ASP A 165 -2.49 -13.37 10.33
CA ASP A 165 -3.96 -13.50 10.25
C ASP A 165 -4.41 -14.58 9.23
N PHE A 166 -3.49 -15.10 8.42
CA PHE A 166 -3.78 -16.04 7.32
C PHE A 166 -3.65 -17.52 7.72
N PHE A 167 -2.99 -17.85 8.84
CA PHE A 167 -2.80 -19.25 9.28
C PHE A 167 -3.80 -19.73 10.35
N ASP A 168 -4.63 -18.85 10.93
CA ASP A 168 -5.71 -19.26 11.84
C ASP A 168 -7.05 -19.56 11.14
N LEU A 169 -7.09 -19.49 9.81
CA LEU A 169 -8.25 -19.94 9.03
C LEU A 169 -7.99 -21.33 8.43
N PRO A 170 -8.84 -22.33 8.75
CA PRO A 170 -8.67 -23.66 8.21
C PRO A 170 -8.99 -23.64 6.70
N THR A 171 -8.01 -24.03 5.89
CA THR A 171 -8.01 -24.34 4.44
C THR A 171 -7.61 -23.23 3.43
N PRO A 172 -6.80 -23.58 2.39
CA PRO A 172 -6.28 -22.63 1.42
C PRO A 172 -7.30 -22.44 0.29
N SER A 173 -7.88 -21.25 0.16
CA SER A 173 -8.80 -21.00 -0.94
C SER A 173 -8.66 -19.63 -1.57
N PHE A 174 -8.65 -19.65 -2.91
CA PHE A 174 -8.83 -18.55 -3.87
C PHE A 174 -9.98 -17.57 -3.53
N ASN A 175 -10.81 -17.89 -2.53
CA ASN A 175 -11.81 -17.00 -1.98
C ASN A 175 -11.21 -15.69 -1.46
N LEU A 176 -9.94 -15.65 -1.05
CA LEU A 176 -9.31 -14.40 -0.59
C LEU A 176 -9.07 -13.39 -1.72
N LEU A 177 -8.72 -13.86 -2.92
CA LEU A 177 -8.60 -13.00 -4.09
C LEU A 177 -9.98 -12.55 -4.58
N GLN A 178 -10.98 -13.43 -4.48
CA GLN A 178 -12.39 -13.09 -4.74
C GLN A 178 -12.92 -12.07 -3.72
N VAL A 179 -12.61 -12.22 -2.43
CA VAL A 179 -12.97 -11.27 -1.37
C VAL A 179 -12.22 -9.96 -1.54
N ALA A 180 -10.95 -9.96 -2.00
CA ALA A 180 -10.21 -8.75 -2.30
C ALA A 180 -10.78 -8.01 -3.52
N LEU A 181 -11.07 -8.72 -4.62
CA LEU A 181 -11.77 -8.15 -5.78
C LEU A 181 -13.16 -7.64 -5.37
N GLN A 182 -13.95 -8.47 -4.69
CA GLN A 182 -15.31 -8.11 -4.29
C GLN A 182 -15.30 -6.94 -3.29
N ARG A 183 -14.37 -6.88 -2.33
CA ARG A 183 -14.15 -5.70 -1.47
C ARG A 183 -13.78 -4.45 -2.29
N SER A 184 -12.96 -4.59 -3.34
CA SER A 184 -12.60 -3.47 -4.22
C SER A 184 -13.78 -2.97 -5.08
N PHE A 185 -14.76 -3.83 -5.39
CA PHE A 185 -15.93 -3.49 -6.20
C PHE A 185 -17.20 -3.17 -5.39
N THR A 186 -17.36 -3.68 -4.16
CA THR A 186 -18.63 -3.65 -3.42
C THR A 186 -18.55 -3.09 -2.00
N HIS A 187 -17.41 -2.62 -1.50
CA HIS A 187 -17.46 -1.78 -0.31
C HIS A 187 -18.10 -0.45 -0.69
N PRO A 188 -19.30 -0.10 -0.15
CA PRO A 188 -19.62 1.32 -0.04
C PRO A 188 -18.44 1.88 0.75
N GLN A 189 -17.60 2.68 0.08
CA GLN A 189 -16.63 3.46 0.83
C GLN A 189 -17.46 4.16 1.90
N PRO A 190 -17.07 4.08 3.20
CA PRO A 190 -17.77 4.85 4.20
C PRO A 190 -17.91 6.24 3.62
N VAL A 191 -19.13 6.80 3.66
CA VAL A 191 -19.39 8.17 3.24
C VAL A 191 -18.72 9.05 4.30
N ALA A 192 -17.38 8.97 4.33
CA ALA A 192 -16.53 9.92 5.00
C ALA A 192 -16.95 11.25 4.43
N LYS A 193 -17.12 12.21 5.32
CA LYS A 193 -17.44 13.58 4.93
C LYS A 193 -16.49 13.95 3.79
N ASP A 194 -17.01 14.15 2.58
CA ASP A 194 -16.14 14.20 1.38
C ASP A 194 -15.07 15.29 1.50
N LYS A 195 -15.28 16.31 2.34
CA LYS A 195 -14.46 17.51 2.45
C LYS A 195 -14.39 17.99 3.89
N LEU A 196 -13.21 18.46 4.30
CA LEU A 196 -13.04 19.24 5.52
C LEU A 196 -13.24 20.73 5.22
N THR A 197 -13.94 21.43 6.10
CA THR A 197 -13.95 22.90 6.11
C THR A 197 -12.61 23.43 6.64
N ARG A 198 -12.27 24.70 6.37
CA ARG A 198 -10.97 25.26 6.82
C ARG A 198 -10.86 25.23 8.34
N LYS A 199 -11.97 25.49 9.03
CA LYS A 199 -12.05 25.41 10.49
C LYS A 199 -11.74 23.99 10.99
N GLU A 200 -12.37 22.96 10.42
CA GLU A 200 -12.12 21.57 10.81
C GLU A 200 -10.69 21.12 10.50
N TYR A 201 -10.10 21.64 9.42
CA TYR A 201 -8.69 21.40 9.11
C TYR A 201 -7.75 22.07 10.11
N ASP A 202 -8.03 23.32 10.49
CA ASP A 202 -7.25 24.02 11.51
C ASP A 202 -7.43 23.36 12.89
N ASP A 203 -8.59 22.75 13.18
CA ASP A 203 -8.84 21.94 14.38
C ASP A 203 -8.03 20.62 14.42
N LEU A 204 -7.42 20.19 13.30
CA LEU A 204 -6.48 19.06 13.28
C LEU A 204 -5.08 19.45 13.83
N GLU A 205 -4.79 20.74 13.93
CA GLU A 205 -3.51 21.24 14.44
C GLU A 205 -3.41 20.94 15.95
N ILE A 206 -2.38 20.19 16.36
CA ILE A 206 -2.01 20.06 17.76
C ILE A 206 -0.90 21.07 18.06
N VAL A 207 -1.07 21.81 19.15
CA VAL A 207 0.03 22.58 19.72
C VAL A 207 0.94 21.60 20.49
N PRO A 208 2.21 21.42 20.10
CA PRO A 208 3.09 20.48 20.78
C PRO A 208 3.25 20.87 22.25
N ALA A 209 3.03 19.92 23.16
CA ALA A 209 3.05 20.16 24.61
C ALA A 209 4.43 20.59 25.14
N SER A 210 5.51 20.26 24.43
CA SER A 210 6.86 20.74 24.71
C SER A 210 7.73 20.63 23.45
N THR A 211 8.53 21.67 23.18
CA THR A 211 9.55 21.69 22.12
C THR A 211 10.89 21.12 22.58
N GLU A 212 11.07 20.88 23.89
CA GLU A 212 12.29 20.28 24.43
C GLU A 212 12.33 18.80 24.07
N PHE A 213 13.17 18.48 23.07
CA PHE A 213 13.46 17.12 22.67
C PHE A 213 14.96 16.95 22.56
N GLU A 214 15.49 16.03 23.35
CA GLU A 214 16.87 15.60 23.26
C GLU A 214 16.93 14.33 22.39
N PRO A 215 17.54 14.39 21.20
CA PRO A 215 17.76 13.21 20.35
C PRO A 215 18.55 12.13 21.09
N LEU A 216 18.43 10.88 20.65
CA LEU A 216 19.24 9.79 21.18
C LEU A 216 20.71 10.02 20.82
N THR A 217 21.57 9.86 21.81
CA THR A 217 23.03 9.91 21.66
C THR A 217 23.54 8.70 20.86
N ALA A 218 24.72 8.82 20.25
CA ALA A 218 25.35 7.71 19.54
C ALA A 218 25.50 6.45 20.43
N ASP A 219 25.86 6.64 21.70
CA ASP A 219 26.00 5.57 22.68
C ASP A 219 24.66 4.91 23.04
N GLU A 220 23.56 5.67 23.10
CA GLU A 220 22.22 5.10 23.27
C GLU A 220 21.79 4.29 22.05
N LEU A 221 22.05 4.79 20.83
CA LEU A 221 21.74 4.08 19.60
C LEU A 221 22.53 2.77 19.49
N GLU A 222 23.83 2.79 19.82
CA GLU A 222 24.65 1.59 19.82
C GLU A 222 24.17 0.56 20.85
N ARG A 223 23.84 0.99 22.07
CA ARG A 223 23.32 0.09 23.11
C ARG A 223 21.94 -0.47 22.73
N ALA A 224 21.05 0.36 22.18
CA ALA A 224 19.73 -0.07 21.73
C ALA A 224 19.82 -1.08 20.60
N SER A 225 20.79 -0.94 19.69
CA SER A 225 21.01 -1.90 18.59
C SER A 225 21.34 -3.32 19.04
N LYS A 226 21.88 -3.47 20.26
CA LYS A 226 22.23 -4.77 20.86
C LYS A 226 21.02 -5.48 21.50
N ILE A 227 19.90 -4.79 21.68
CA ILE A 227 18.67 -5.34 22.26
C ILE A 227 17.71 -5.69 21.12
N GLY A 228 17.53 -6.98 20.85
CA GLY A 228 16.70 -7.46 19.73
C GLY A 228 15.26 -6.92 19.76
N GLU A 229 14.69 -6.76 20.96
CA GLU A 229 13.34 -6.21 21.18
C GLU A 229 13.19 -4.75 20.69
N LEU A 230 14.28 -3.98 20.67
CA LEU A 230 14.27 -2.57 20.25
C LEU A 230 14.51 -2.38 18.75
N SER A 231 14.84 -3.43 18.00
CA SER A 231 15.23 -3.33 16.59
C SER A 231 14.20 -2.60 15.72
N THR A 232 12.91 -2.90 15.89
CA THR A 232 11.82 -2.25 15.15
C THR A 232 11.70 -0.78 15.51
N VAL A 233 11.64 -0.45 16.81
CA VAL A 233 11.50 0.94 17.29
C VAL A 233 12.71 1.79 16.90
N LEU A 234 13.91 1.22 16.97
CA LEU A 234 15.15 1.87 16.55
C LEU A 234 15.16 2.14 15.04
N THR A 235 14.67 1.21 14.22
CA THR A 235 14.55 1.39 12.77
C THR A 235 13.55 2.51 12.44
N GLN A 236 12.42 2.55 13.13
CA GLN A 236 11.41 3.60 12.96
C GLN A 236 11.94 4.98 13.39
N TYR A 237 12.62 5.03 14.55
CA TYR A 237 13.27 6.23 15.06
C TYR A 237 14.31 6.77 14.08
N THR A 238 15.23 5.91 13.62
CA THR A 238 16.30 6.32 12.70
C THR A 238 15.76 6.74 11.34
N SER A 239 14.76 6.01 10.81
CA SER A 239 14.08 6.36 9.57
C SER A 239 13.41 7.74 9.65
N LEU A 240 12.60 7.99 10.68
CA LEU A 240 11.95 9.29 10.87
C LEU A 240 12.96 10.40 11.13
N ASN A 241 13.99 10.17 11.96
CA ASN A 241 15.03 11.15 12.23
C ASN A 241 15.81 11.54 10.96
N ASN A 242 16.10 10.58 10.07
CA ASN A 242 16.76 10.84 8.79
C ASN A 242 15.86 11.67 7.87
N ARG A 243 14.57 11.31 7.73
CA ARG A 243 13.61 12.11 6.94
C ARG A 243 13.49 13.54 7.46
N LEU A 244 13.55 13.74 8.77
CA LEU A 244 13.56 15.08 9.37
C LEU A 244 14.89 15.82 9.12
N ASN A 245 16.03 15.14 9.05
CA ASN A 245 17.30 15.75 8.62
C ASN A 245 17.21 16.21 7.15
N ASP A 246 16.62 15.38 6.29
CA ASP A 246 16.45 15.72 4.86
C ASP A 246 15.50 16.91 4.70
N LEU A 247 14.48 17.02 5.56
CA LEU A 247 13.62 18.19 5.64
C LEU A 247 14.39 19.44 6.07
N GLU A 248 15.20 19.36 7.12
CA GLU A 248 16.06 20.46 7.59
C GLU A 248 17.09 20.88 6.52
N ALA A 249 17.57 19.93 5.71
CA ALA A 249 18.46 20.19 4.58
C ALA A 249 17.75 20.75 3.33
N GLY A 250 16.41 20.79 3.33
CA GLY A 250 15.61 21.22 2.18
C GLY A 250 15.68 20.28 0.98
N THR A 251 16.04 19.01 1.19
CA THR A 251 16.13 17.98 0.14
C THR A 251 14.92 17.05 0.10
N LEU A 252 13.97 17.23 1.03
CA LEU A 252 12.76 16.43 1.12
C LEU A 252 11.58 17.07 0.37
N ASP A 253 10.98 16.31 -0.53
CA ASP A 253 9.72 16.65 -1.18
C ASP A 253 8.51 16.21 -0.32
N ASP A 254 7.33 16.77 -0.60
CA ASP A 254 6.08 16.39 0.08
C ASP A 254 5.78 14.89 -0.07
N GLU A 255 5.69 14.18 1.05
CA GLU A 255 5.50 12.72 1.09
C GLU A 255 4.06 12.29 0.75
N LEU A 256 3.10 13.22 0.84
CA LEU A 256 1.69 12.98 0.55
C LEU A 256 1.35 13.37 -0.89
N ILE A 257 1.99 14.42 -1.42
CA ILE A 257 1.71 14.99 -2.75
C ILE A 257 3.02 15.07 -3.55
N VAL A 258 3.27 14.01 -4.31
CA VAL A 258 4.50 13.81 -5.10
C VAL A 258 4.89 15.04 -5.93
N SER A 259 6.19 15.37 -5.90
CA SER A 259 6.81 16.48 -6.66
C SER A 259 6.30 17.88 -6.27
N THR A 260 5.87 18.05 -5.02
CA THR A 260 5.50 19.36 -4.46
C THR A 260 6.57 19.79 -3.44
N PRO A 261 7.16 21.00 -3.58
CA PRO A 261 8.10 21.50 -2.59
C PRO A 261 7.39 21.81 -1.26
N ILE A 262 8.11 21.65 -0.15
CA ILE A 262 7.58 21.93 1.19
C ILE A 262 7.95 23.37 1.61
N GLU A 263 6.96 24.25 1.72
CA GLU A 263 7.18 25.64 2.18
C GLU A 263 6.88 25.79 3.68
N LYS A 264 5.77 25.20 4.15
CA LYS A 264 5.33 25.23 5.54
C LYS A 264 5.20 23.79 6.06
N PRO A 265 6.31 23.21 6.53
CA PRO A 265 6.33 21.81 6.92
C PRO A 265 5.38 21.52 8.08
N ILE A 266 4.60 20.46 7.93
CA ILE A 266 3.77 19.87 8.96
C ILE A 266 4.09 18.38 9.10
N LEU A 267 3.91 17.86 10.31
CA LEU A 267 4.01 16.44 10.62
C LEU A 267 2.62 15.90 10.84
N LEU A 268 2.05 15.22 9.84
CA LEU A 268 0.77 14.54 9.95
C LEU A 268 0.97 13.19 10.64
N VAL A 269 0.40 13.06 11.83
CA VAL A 269 0.52 11.88 12.71
C VAL A 269 -0.83 11.19 12.80
N LYS A 270 -0.84 9.88 12.58
CA LYS A 270 -1.97 9.02 12.94
C LYS A 270 -1.87 8.70 14.42
N GLN A 271 -2.95 8.91 15.17
CA GLN A 271 -3.03 8.61 16.59
C GLN A 271 -4.08 7.53 16.85
N GLU A 272 -3.81 6.69 17.85
CA GLU A 272 -4.73 5.67 18.36
C GLU A 272 -4.94 5.86 19.86
N LEU A 273 -6.18 5.68 20.32
CA LEU A 273 -6.54 5.76 21.73
C LEU A 273 -6.11 4.48 22.46
N GLN A 274 -5.03 4.56 23.22
CA GLN A 274 -4.48 3.45 24.00
C GLN A 274 -4.50 3.81 25.49
N SER A 275 -5.21 3.01 26.29
CA SER A 275 -5.34 3.23 27.74
C SER A 275 -5.83 4.63 28.14
N GLY A 276 -6.65 5.26 27.30
CA GLY A 276 -7.17 6.61 27.52
C GLY A 276 -6.27 7.75 27.03
N GLU A 277 -5.09 7.44 26.49
CA GLU A 277 -4.15 8.41 25.92
C GLU A 277 -4.03 8.24 24.40
N TRP A 278 -3.88 9.35 23.68
CA TRP A 278 -3.69 9.33 22.24
C TRP A 278 -2.20 9.18 21.91
N LYS A 279 -1.80 7.98 21.48
CA LYS A 279 -0.42 7.65 21.12
C LYS A 279 -0.21 7.67 19.62
N ALA A 280 0.99 8.02 19.17
CA ALA A 280 1.31 7.99 17.76
C ALA A 280 1.41 6.55 17.25
N VAL A 281 0.83 6.28 16.08
CA VAL A 281 0.99 4.99 15.42
C VAL A 281 2.38 4.98 14.75
N PRO A 282 3.27 4.04 15.11
CA PRO A 282 4.64 4.04 14.61
C PRO A 282 4.74 3.85 13.09
N ALA A 283 5.67 4.54 12.44
CA ALA A 283 5.88 4.59 10.99
C ALA A 283 4.75 5.22 10.16
N TYR A 284 3.75 5.85 10.80
CA TYR A 284 2.66 6.53 10.09
C TYR A 284 2.83 8.05 10.01
N THR A 285 3.84 8.64 10.63
CA THR A 285 4.10 10.08 10.47
C THR A 285 4.50 10.41 9.03
N LYS A 286 3.77 11.34 8.43
CA LYS A 286 4.01 11.89 7.09
C LYS A 286 4.41 13.35 7.16
N ILE A 287 5.40 13.72 6.36
CA ILE A 287 5.90 15.08 6.24
C ILE A 287 5.29 15.69 4.97
N SER A 288 4.60 16.82 5.11
CA SER A 288 3.90 17.46 4.00
C SER A 288 3.88 18.98 4.18
N ASP A 289 3.51 19.69 3.13
CA ASP A 289 3.24 21.12 3.18
C ASP A 289 1.81 21.41 3.66
N ARG A 290 1.66 22.36 4.59
CA ARG A 290 0.37 22.74 5.18
C ARG A 290 -0.67 23.09 4.12
N GLU A 291 -0.33 23.95 3.16
CA GLU A 291 -1.31 24.43 2.18
C GLU A 291 -1.60 23.37 1.13
N SER A 292 -0.62 22.52 0.81
CA SER A 292 -0.80 21.40 -0.10
C SER A 292 -1.75 20.35 0.49
N LEU A 293 -1.58 20.00 1.77
CA LEU A 293 -2.54 19.15 2.48
C LEU A 293 -3.93 19.78 2.55
N TRP A 294 -4.04 21.08 2.85
CA TRP A 294 -5.34 21.78 2.86
C TRP A 294 -6.06 21.68 1.50
N ARG A 295 -5.36 21.97 0.39
CA ARG A 295 -5.93 21.86 -0.97
C ARG A 295 -6.49 20.47 -1.22
N TRP A 296 -5.78 19.44 -0.76
CA TRP A 296 -6.25 18.06 -0.85
C TRP A 296 -7.52 17.83 -0.03
N VAL A 297 -7.48 18.08 1.28
CA VAL A 297 -8.57 17.72 2.20
C VAL A 297 -9.84 18.57 2.02
N SER A 298 -9.70 19.74 1.40
CA SER A 298 -10.84 20.56 0.96
C SER A 298 -11.64 19.91 -0.18
N THR A 299 -11.05 18.93 -0.87
CA THR A 299 -11.68 18.17 -1.96
C THR A 299 -12.02 16.75 -1.56
N ASP A 300 -11.13 16.11 -0.81
CA ASP A 300 -11.21 14.72 -0.36
C ASP A 300 -10.62 14.59 1.06
N ALA A 301 -11.47 14.44 2.08
CA ALA A 301 -11.05 14.31 3.48
C ALA A 301 -10.40 12.96 3.84
N THR A 302 -9.76 12.32 2.87
CA THR A 302 -8.98 11.10 3.07
C THR A 302 -7.49 11.37 2.93
N ASN A 303 -6.67 10.58 3.62
CA ASN A 303 -5.23 10.62 3.48
C ASN A 303 -4.85 10.21 2.03
N PRO A 304 -4.05 11.03 1.31
CA PRO A 304 -3.72 10.76 -0.10
C PRO A 304 -3.06 9.41 -0.37
N PHE A 305 -2.29 8.92 0.62
CA PHE A 305 -1.45 7.74 0.51
C PHE A 305 -2.22 6.44 0.80
N ASN A 306 -2.90 6.37 1.95
CA ASN A 306 -3.58 5.14 2.39
C ASN A 306 -5.11 5.19 2.30
N ARG A 307 -5.70 6.34 1.94
CA ARG A 307 -7.16 6.57 1.84
C ARG A 307 -7.93 6.43 3.15
N ASP A 308 -7.24 6.45 4.28
CA ASP A 308 -7.89 6.54 5.59
C ASP A 308 -8.63 7.87 5.72
N SER A 309 -9.82 7.85 6.31
CA SER A 309 -10.55 9.06 6.66
C SER A 309 -9.73 9.90 7.66
N LEU A 310 -9.59 11.20 7.39
CA LEU A 310 -9.02 12.17 8.33
C LEU A 310 -10.05 12.63 9.38
N VAL A 311 -11.32 12.26 9.22
CA VAL A 311 -12.36 12.46 10.22
C VAL A 311 -12.14 11.51 11.39
N ASP A 312 -12.20 12.05 12.60
CA ASP A 312 -12.04 11.30 13.85
C ASP A 312 -13.01 10.13 13.97
N THR A 313 -12.50 9.04 14.52
CA THR A 313 -13.28 7.88 14.93
C THR A 313 -13.15 7.68 16.44
N ALA A 314 -13.90 6.72 17.00
CA ALA A 314 -13.83 6.41 18.43
C ALA A 314 -12.43 5.96 18.90
N THR A 315 -11.62 5.38 18.01
CA THR A 315 -10.34 4.76 18.36
C THR A 315 -9.15 5.37 17.63
N THR A 316 -9.36 6.03 16.48
CA THR A 316 -8.28 6.56 15.65
C THR A 316 -8.58 7.99 15.20
N ARG A 317 -7.54 8.80 15.09
CA ARG A 317 -7.63 10.17 14.57
C ARG A 317 -6.35 10.61 13.89
N TYR A 318 -6.44 11.59 13.00
CA TYR A 318 -5.29 12.23 12.37
C TYR A 318 -5.11 13.63 12.92
N ARG A 319 -3.88 13.99 13.24
CA ARG A 319 -3.52 15.31 13.76
C ARG A 319 -2.21 15.76 13.16
N TYR A 320 -2.00 17.05 13.00
CA TYR A 320 -0.72 17.55 12.53
C TYR A 320 -0.09 18.53 13.50
N ASN A 321 1.24 18.53 13.55
CA ASN A 321 2.03 19.56 14.23
C ASN A 321 2.71 20.42 13.19
N VAL A 322 2.71 21.75 13.35
CA VAL A 322 3.61 22.61 12.59
C VAL A 322 5.05 22.29 12.99
N TYR A 323 5.89 22.03 12.01
CA TYR A 323 7.27 21.64 12.26
C TYR A 323 8.09 22.85 12.72
N GLN A 324 8.63 22.78 13.93
CA GLN A 324 9.52 23.78 14.52
C GLN A 324 10.89 23.19 14.90
N GLY A 325 11.15 21.96 14.42
CA GLY A 325 12.31 21.14 14.79
C GLY A 325 11.87 19.73 15.19
N LYS A 326 12.85 18.86 15.42
CA LYS A 326 12.60 17.42 15.71
C LYS A 326 11.69 17.18 16.91
N GLY A 327 11.68 18.08 17.90
CA GLY A 327 10.80 17.99 19.06
C GLY A 327 9.31 18.11 18.75
N SER A 328 8.94 18.69 17.61
CA SER A 328 7.54 18.73 17.14
C SER A 328 7.01 17.33 16.77
N SER A 329 7.88 16.34 16.58
CA SER A 329 7.47 14.98 16.24
C SER A 329 7.04 14.19 17.48
N GLN A 330 5.76 13.84 17.56
CA GLN A 330 5.25 12.99 18.65
C GLN A 330 5.83 11.57 18.55
N GLU A 331 5.80 10.96 17.36
CA GLU A 331 6.32 9.61 17.13
C GLU A 331 7.80 9.50 17.52
N LEU A 332 8.62 10.51 17.17
CA LEU A 332 10.03 10.50 17.49
C LEU A 332 10.30 10.61 19.01
N ARG A 333 9.49 11.40 19.72
CA ARG A 333 9.56 11.52 21.18
C ARG A 333 9.17 10.24 21.88
N GLU A 334 8.03 9.65 21.50
CA GLU A 334 7.54 8.38 22.07
C GLU A 334 8.52 7.22 21.81
N ALA A 335 9.11 7.17 20.61
CA ALA A 335 10.14 6.18 20.28
C ALA A 335 11.43 6.37 21.11
N ALA A 336 11.90 7.61 21.26
CA ALA A 336 13.08 7.91 22.08
C ALA A 336 12.85 7.55 23.56
N GLU A 337 11.68 7.89 24.10
CA GLU A 337 11.31 7.54 25.47
C GLU A 337 11.25 6.03 25.66
N THR A 338 10.61 5.31 24.74
CA THR A 338 10.53 3.84 24.78
C THR A 338 11.93 3.20 24.79
N ILE A 339 12.84 3.70 23.95
CA ILE A 339 14.23 3.23 23.90
C ILE A 339 14.95 3.52 25.22
N ARG A 340 14.85 4.75 25.76
CA ARG A 340 15.49 5.14 27.03
C ARG A 340 14.97 4.32 28.21
N GLN A 341 13.66 4.13 28.33
CA GLN A 341 13.06 3.32 29.39
C GLN A 341 13.58 1.88 29.37
N ARG A 342 13.75 1.31 28.17
CA ARG A 342 14.30 -0.05 28.00
C ARG A 342 15.79 -0.13 28.28
N LEU A 343 16.56 0.91 27.96
CA LEU A 343 17.98 0.97 28.29
C LEU A 343 18.23 1.12 29.80
N LEU A 344 17.31 1.76 30.53
CA LEU A 344 17.38 1.92 31.99
C LEU A 344 16.93 0.67 32.75
N THR A 345 16.05 -0.13 32.16
CA THR A 345 15.57 -1.36 32.80
C THR A 345 16.70 -2.39 32.73
N PRO A 346 17.28 -2.83 33.87
CA PRO A 346 18.33 -3.83 33.85
C PRO A 346 17.78 -5.07 33.15
N VAL A 347 18.54 -5.58 32.17
CA VAL A 347 18.29 -6.88 31.55
C VAL A 347 18.51 -7.91 32.64
N ASN A 348 17.50 -8.13 33.49
CA ASN A 348 17.46 -9.27 34.37
C ASN A 348 17.43 -10.47 33.44
N ASN A 349 18.60 -11.10 33.28
CA ASN A 349 18.75 -12.38 32.61
C ASN A 349 17.67 -13.31 33.16
N ALA A 350 16.62 -13.54 32.37
CA ALA A 350 15.48 -14.32 32.80
C ALA A 350 15.93 -15.78 32.98
N VAL A 351 16.05 -16.16 34.25
CA VAL A 351 15.53 -17.44 34.72
C VAL A 351 14.14 -17.59 34.12
N ALA A 352 13.93 -18.71 33.43
CA ALA A 352 12.64 -19.14 32.94
C ALA A 352 11.66 -19.24 34.11
N SER A 353 10.82 -18.22 34.28
CA SER A 353 9.58 -18.30 35.01
C SER A 353 8.51 -17.75 34.11
N SER A 354 7.80 -18.68 33.48
CA SER A 354 6.50 -18.45 32.89
C SER A 354 5.55 -17.84 33.91
N ASP A 355 4.56 -17.13 33.38
CA ASP A 355 3.33 -16.71 34.03
C ASP A 355 3.38 -15.38 34.79
N GLY A 356 2.94 -14.32 34.11
CA GLY A 356 2.34 -13.16 34.78
C GLY A 356 2.51 -11.83 34.04
N TYR A 357 3.70 -11.55 33.51
CA TYR A 357 4.01 -10.23 32.94
C TYR A 357 4.20 -10.21 31.42
N LEU A 358 4.38 -11.37 30.78
CA LEU A 358 4.58 -11.46 29.33
C LEU A 358 3.29 -11.32 28.50
N ALA A 359 2.10 -11.37 29.12
CA ALA A 359 0.83 -11.15 28.40
C ALA A 359 0.59 -9.69 28.00
N LEU A 360 1.30 -8.73 28.61
CA LEU A 360 1.20 -7.30 28.25
C LEU A 360 2.20 -6.88 27.15
N LEU A 361 3.19 -7.72 26.84
CA LEU A 361 4.22 -7.43 25.82
C LEU A 361 4.20 -8.41 24.64
N SER A 362 3.57 -9.58 24.78
CA SER A 362 3.34 -10.49 23.64
C SER A 362 2.39 -9.92 22.58
N GLY A 363 1.57 -8.92 22.93
CA GLY A 363 0.82 -8.11 21.97
C GLY A 363 1.66 -7.04 21.23
N PHE A 364 2.93 -6.86 21.60
CA PHE A 364 3.77 -5.75 21.12
C PHE A 364 4.89 -6.17 20.13
N PHE A 365 5.38 -7.41 20.11
CA PHE A 365 6.57 -7.77 19.28
C PHE A 365 6.60 -9.17 18.66
N ALA A 366 5.48 -9.87 18.53
CA ALA A 366 5.48 -11.15 17.83
C ALA A 366 5.33 -10.98 16.31
N THR A 367 6.37 -10.54 15.58
CA THR A 367 6.64 -11.12 14.23
C THR A 367 8.11 -10.95 13.82
N ARG A 368 8.60 -11.99 13.16
CA ARG A 368 9.99 -12.44 13.06
C ARG A 368 10.65 -11.87 11.80
N THR A 369 11.82 -11.28 11.93
CA THR A 369 12.65 -10.76 10.84
C THR A 369 13.18 -11.89 9.94
N GLY A 370 12.73 -11.92 8.69
CA GLY A 370 13.42 -12.59 7.59
C GLY A 370 14.37 -11.61 6.91
N SER A 371 15.68 -11.86 7.02
CA SER A 371 16.74 -11.11 6.33
C SER A 371 16.57 -11.18 4.81
N MET A 372 16.46 -10.02 4.15
CA MET A 372 16.79 -9.86 2.74
C MET A 372 17.83 -8.76 2.59
N SER A 373 19.02 -9.15 2.12
CA SER A 373 20.09 -8.24 1.72
C SER A 373 19.76 -7.62 0.36
N ALA A 374 19.71 -6.30 0.29
CA ALA A 374 19.69 -5.58 -0.99
C ALA A 374 21.08 -5.70 -1.67
N PRO A 375 21.13 -5.77 -3.02
CA PRO A 375 22.39 -5.82 -3.74
C PRO A 375 23.10 -4.46 -3.69
N VAL A 376 24.37 -4.48 -3.29
CA VAL A 376 25.29 -3.34 -3.35
C VAL A 376 25.56 -3.02 -4.82
N VAL A 377 25.06 -1.86 -5.29
CA VAL A 377 25.45 -1.26 -6.57
C VAL A 377 26.76 -0.54 -6.35
N ASN A 378 27.86 -1.15 -6.78
CA ASN A 378 29.17 -0.50 -6.82
C ASN A 378 29.20 0.48 -8.01
N HIS A 379 29.13 1.77 -7.72
CA HIS A 379 29.50 2.81 -8.68
C HIS A 379 31.01 2.75 -8.94
N THR A 380 31.38 2.19 -10.09
CA THR A 380 32.73 2.28 -10.63
C THR A 380 32.95 3.70 -11.16
N LYS A 381 33.89 4.42 -10.56
CA LYS A 381 34.40 5.71 -11.05
C LYS A 381 34.99 5.53 -12.45
N SER A 382 34.49 6.30 -13.41
CA SER A 382 35.15 6.49 -14.71
C SER A 382 36.43 7.31 -14.51
N PRO A 383 37.58 6.92 -15.11
CA PRO A 383 38.78 7.75 -15.08
C PRO A 383 38.70 8.88 -16.11
N ASP A 384 39.04 10.08 -15.64
CA ASP A 384 39.28 11.27 -16.45
C ASP A 384 40.34 11.01 -17.51
N THR A 385 40.00 11.29 -18.77
CA THR A 385 40.98 11.42 -19.86
C THR A 385 41.15 12.89 -20.18
N ALA A 386 42.35 13.41 -19.88
CA ALA A 386 42.78 14.74 -20.29
C ALA A 386 42.97 14.80 -21.81
N PRO A 387 42.64 15.92 -22.47
CA PRO A 387 42.93 16.09 -23.88
C PRO A 387 44.42 16.45 -24.07
N THR A 388 45.07 15.72 -24.97
CA THR A 388 46.31 16.15 -25.61
C THR A 388 46.01 16.46 -27.07
N PHE A 389 46.48 17.64 -27.48
CA PHE A 389 46.43 18.34 -28.77
C PHE A 389 45.17 19.14 -29.10
#